data_AF-A0A2X2C897-F1
#
_entry.id   AF-A0A2X2C897-F1
#
_cell.length_a   1.000
_cell.length_b   1.000
_cell.length_c   1.000
_cell.angle_alpha   90.00
_cell.angle_beta   90.00
_cell.angle_gamma   90.00
#
_symmetry.space_group_name_H-M   'P 1'
#
loop_
_entity.id
_entity.type
_entity.pdbx_description
1 polymer ?
#
loop_
_entity_poly.entity_id
_entity_poly.type
_entity_poly.pdbx_seq_one_letter_code
_entity_poly.pdbx_strand_id
1 'polypeptide(L)'
;MRLKSINAFVLSLLVSPFYVCADLNMDFLHGGVQLQAAGVFDENTNYPAGHYIVEVIFNRKLISKKELIISPEDNENLCLKKRLD
;
A
#
# COMPACT_ATOMS: atom_id res chain seq x y z
N MET A 1 51.02 23.26 1.05
CA MET A 1 49.77 23.31 0.25
C MET A 1 48.61 23.50 1.23
N ARG A 2 48.01 24.69 1.34
CA ARG A 2 46.92 24.96 2.30
C ARG A 2 45.59 24.50 1.70
N LEU A 3 45.00 23.45 2.26
CA LEU A 3 43.64 23.04 1.90
C LEU A 3 42.68 24.10 2.44
N LYS A 4 41.96 24.79 1.55
CA LYS A 4 40.92 25.74 1.96
C LYS A 4 39.78 24.95 2.61
N SER A 5 39.28 25.44 3.74
CA SER A 5 38.12 24.87 4.44
C SER A 5 36.91 24.92 3.50
N ILE A 6 36.56 23.78 2.90
CA ILE A 6 35.38 23.65 2.05
C ILE A 6 34.20 23.62 3.01
N ASN A 7 33.27 24.55 2.84
CA ASN A 7 32.15 24.75 3.75
C ASN A 7 31.27 23.47 3.76
N ALA A 8 31.31 22.71 4.86
CA ALA A 8 30.69 21.37 4.98
C ALA A 8 29.18 21.35 4.69
N PHE A 9 28.53 22.52 4.76
CA PHE A 9 27.13 22.74 4.40
C PHE A 9 26.81 22.45 2.92
N VAL A 10 27.78 22.63 2.02
CA VAL A 10 27.60 22.31 0.59
C VAL A 10 27.63 20.80 0.36
N LEU A 11 28.39 20.07 1.19
CA LEU A 11 28.49 18.62 1.08
C LEU A 11 27.19 17.93 1.54
N SER A 12 26.49 18.47 2.54
CA SER A 12 25.23 17.91 3.03
C SER A 12 24.08 17.95 2.02
N LEU A 13 24.12 18.89 1.06
CA LEU A 13 23.13 18.98 -0.03
C LEU A 13 23.30 17.87 -1.09
N LEU A 14 24.47 17.23 -1.17
CA LEU A 14 24.73 16.15 -2.13
C LEU A 14 24.39 14.77 -1.58
N VAL A 15 24.13 14.65 -0.27
CA VAL A 15 23.85 13.37 0.39
C VAL A 15 22.36 13.20 0.72
N SER A 16 21.51 14.19 0.41
CA SER A 16 20.07 14.03 0.59
C SER A 16 19.54 13.06 -0.46
N PRO A 17 18.93 11.92 -0.08
CA PRO A 17 18.25 11.06 -1.03
C PRO A 17 17.05 11.83 -1.58
N PHE A 18 17.13 12.26 -2.83
CA PHE A 18 15.98 12.76 -3.56
C PHE A 18 15.07 11.56 -3.84
N TYR A 19 14.10 11.33 -2.95
CA TYR A 19 12.98 10.45 -3.24
C TYR A 19 12.08 11.18 -4.23
N VAL A 20 12.20 10.81 -5.50
CA VAL A 20 11.19 11.17 -6.50
C VAL A 20 10.04 10.19 -6.31
N CYS A 21 9.08 10.55 -5.46
CA CYS A 21 7.79 9.88 -5.42
C CYS A 21 7.01 10.37 -6.64
N ALA A 22 6.95 9.56 -7.69
CA ALA A 22 6.04 9.83 -8.80
C ALA A 22 4.67 9.28 -8.39
N ASP A 23 3.67 10.14 -8.27
CA ASP A 23 2.29 9.70 -8.06
C ASP A 23 1.89 8.71 -9.17
N LEU A 24 1.19 7.63 -8.80
CA LEU A 24 0.74 6.64 -9.77
C LEU A 24 -0.25 7.28 -10.74
N ASN A 25 0.01 7.14 -12.05
CA ASN A 25 -0.89 7.67 -13.07
C ASN A 25 -2.20 6.87 -13.11
N MET A 26 -3.32 7.54 -12.83
CA MET A 26 -4.67 6.95 -12.77
C MET A 26 -5.54 7.29 -13.99
N ASP A 27 -5.01 7.97 -15.00
CA ASP A 27 -5.76 8.47 -16.16
C ASP A 27 -6.33 7.35 -17.05
N PHE A 28 -5.75 6.15 -16.95
CA PHE A 28 -6.21 4.96 -17.65
C PHE A 28 -7.53 4.40 -17.09
N LEU A 29 -7.90 4.78 -15.86
CA LEU A 29 -9.13 4.30 -15.23
C LEU A 29 -10.32 5.08 -15.79
N HIS A 30 -11.15 4.39 -16.56
CA HIS A 30 -12.36 4.95 -17.13
C HIS A 30 -13.61 4.42 -16.42
N GLY A 31 -14.76 5.06 -16.65
CA GLY A 31 -16.06 4.53 -16.18
C GLY A 31 -16.41 4.86 -14.72
N GLY A 32 -15.89 5.94 -14.15
CA GLY A 32 -16.31 6.43 -12.82
C GLY A 32 -15.78 5.62 -11.62
N VAL A 33 -14.94 4.61 -11.87
CA VAL A 33 -14.38 3.72 -10.84
C VAL A 33 -13.12 4.30 -10.19
N GLN A 34 -12.61 5.43 -10.69
CA GLN A 34 -11.31 5.99 -10.31
C GLN A 34 -11.17 6.23 -8.80
N LEU A 35 -12.22 6.75 -8.16
CA LEU A 35 -12.26 6.99 -6.70
C LEU A 35 -12.28 5.70 -5.87
N GLN A 36 -12.91 4.64 -6.38
CA GLN A 36 -13.05 3.36 -5.67
C GLN A 36 -11.81 2.48 -5.86
N ALA A 37 -11.22 2.53 -7.06
CA ALA A 37 -10.03 1.77 -7.41
C ALA A 37 -8.75 2.38 -6.82
N ALA A 38 -8.73 3.67 -6.49
CA ALA A 38 -7.56 4.35 -5.95
C ALA A 38 -7.00 3.71 -4.68
N GLY A 39 -7.87 3.23 -3.79
CA GLY A 39 -7.43 2.56 -2.56
C GLY A 39 -6.62 1.28 -2.81
N VAL A 40 -6.79 0.62 -3.96
CA VAL A 40 -6.03 -0.59 -4.33
C VAL A 40 -4.57 -0.25 -4.68
N PHE A 41 -4.32 0.98 -5.11
CA PHE A 41 -3.00 1.44 -5.53
C PHE A 41 -2.27 2.27 -4.47
N ASP A 42 -2.90 2.53 -3.32
CA ASP A 42 -2.28 3.25 -2.24
C ASP A 42 -1.31 2.35 -1.46
N GLU A 43 -0.03 2.65 -1.55
CA GLU A 43 1.05 1.90 -0.87
C GLU A 43 0.96 1.98 0.67
N ASN A 44 0.19 2.92 1.21
CA ASN A 44 -0.02 3.05 2.65
C ASN A 44 -1.18 2.18 3.16
N THR A 45 -1.97 1.58 2.26
CA THR A 45 -3.13 0.77 2.60
C THR A 45 -2.82 -0.73 2.46
N ASN A 46 -2.82 -1.46 3.57
CA ASN A 46 -2.53 -2.90 3.56
C ASN A 46 -3.72 -3.74 3.09
N TYR A 47 -4.94 -3.33 3.44
CA TYR A 47 -6.17 -4.05 3.14
C TYR A 47 -7.20 -3.11 2.50
N PRO A 48 -7.14 -2.87 1.19
CA PRO A 48 -8.09 -1.98 0.52
C PRO A 48 -9.52 -2.49 0.67
N ALA A 49 -10.46 -1.60 1.01
CA ALA A 49 -11.87 -1.96 1.14
C ALA A 49 -12.43 -2.57 -0.17
N GLY A 50 -13.25 -3.61 -0.04
CA GLY A 50 -13.80 -4.31 -1.20
C GLY A 50 -14.24 -5.74 -0.93
N HIS A 51 -14.67 -6.39 -2.00
CA HIS A 51 -15.13 -7.79 -2.00
C HIS A 51 -14.09 -8.66 -2.68
N TYR A 52 -13.58 -9.65 -1.95
CA TYR A 52 -12.49 -10.51 -2.39
C TYR A 52 -12.90 -11.98 -2.35
N ILE A 53 -12.53 -12.74 -3.37
CA ILE A 53 -12.62 -14.20 -3.33
C ILE A 53 -11.27 -14.74 -2.89
N VAL A 54 -11.22 -15.30 -1.68
CA VAL A 54 -9.97 -15.75 -1.05
C VAL A 54 -9.96 -17.25 -0.79
N GLU A 55 -8.77 -17.83 -0.83
CA GLU A 55 -8.50 -19.17 -0.35
C GLU A 55 -8.15 -19.15 1.14
N VAL A 56 -8.92 -19.87 1.95
CA VAL A 56 -8.65 -20.01 3.38
C VAL A 56 -7.73 -21.20 3.58
N ILE A 57 -6.50 -20.91 4.02
CA ILE A 57 -5.48 -21.91 4.32
C ILE A 57 -5.26 -21.95 5.83
N PHE A 58 -5.40 -23.13 6.45
CA PHE A 58 -5.16 -23.34 7.87
C PHE A 58 -4.18 -24.49 8.06
N ASN A 59 -3.14 -24.28 8.87
CA ASN A 59 -2.05 -25.26 9.06
C ASN A 59 -1.51 -25.81 7.73
N ARG A 60 -1.25 -24.93 6.75
CA ARG A 60 -0.75 -25.26 5.40
C ARG A 60 -1.70 -26.13 4.55
N LYS A 61 -2.95 -26.29 4.97
CA LYS A 61 -3.97 -27.03 4.22
C LYS A 61 -5.06 -26.08 3.71
N LEU A 62 -5.41 -26.21 2.43
CA LEU A 62 -6.57 -25.53 1.86
C LEU A 62 -7.85 -26.05 2.53
N ILE A 63 -8.61 -25.14 3.13
CA ILE A 63 -9.88 -25.47 3.80
C ILE A 63 -11.06 -25.15 2.90
N SER A 64 -11.07 -23.98 2.26
CA SER A 64 -12.21 -23.51 1.46
C SER A 64 -11.87 -22.27 0.63
N LYS A 65 -12.71 -21.98 -0.38
CA LYS A 65 -12.79 -20.66 -1.03
C LYS A 65 -14.00 -19.90 -0.50
N LYS A 66 -13.84 -18.63 -0.14
CA LYS A 66 -14.91 -17.79 0.44
C LYS A 66 -14.80 -16.35 -0.03
N GLU A 67 -15.93 -15.66 -0.02
CA GLU A 67 -15.95 -14.22 -0.09
C GLU A 67 -15.49 -13.62 1.25
N LEU A 68 -14.59 -12.65 1.17
CA LEU A 68 -14.12 -11.80 2.24
C LEU A 68 -14.49 -10.36 1.90
N ILE A 69 -15.24 -9.72 2.78
CA ILE A 69 -15.61 -8.31 2.65
C ILE A 69 -14.72 -7.54 3.62
N ILE A 70 -13.89 -6.65 3.07
CA ILE A 70 -13.02 -5.76 3.84
C ILE A 70 -13.69 -4.39 3.86
N SER A 71 -13.97 -3.86 5.05
CA SER A 71 -14.55 -2.53 5.20
C SER A 71 -13.45 -1.46 5.35
N PRO A 72 -13.76 -0.17 5.11
CA PRO A 72 -12.76 0.91 5.21
C PRO A 72 -12.09 1.02 6.59
N GLU A 73 -12.76 0.56 7.64
CA GLU A 73 -12.24 0.57 9.00
C GLU A 73 -11.13 -0.49 9.23
N ASP A 74 -11.06 -1.50 8.37
CA ASP A 74 -10.11 -2.61 8.44
C ASP A 74 -8.83 -2.35 7.63
N ASN A 75 -8.64 -1.14 7.07
CA ASN A 75 -7.55 -0.80 6.15
C ASN A 75 -6.14 -1.13 6.70
N GLU A 76 -5.93 -0.98 8.01
CA GLU A 76 -4.64 -1.28 8.66
C GLU A 76 -4.58 -2.71 9.21
N ASN A 77 -5.70 -3.24 9.72
CA ASN A 77 -5.75 -4.52 10.42
C ASN A 77 -6.97 -5.33 9.96
N LEU A 78 -6.74 -6.46 9.30
CA LEU A 78 -7.80 -7.34 8.85
C LEU A 78 -8.48 -8.06 10.03
N CYS A 79 -9.75 -7.76 10.27
CA CYS A 79 -10.54 -8.41 11.30
C CYS A 79 -11.32 -9.62 10.74
N LEU A 80 -10.84 -10.84 11.02
CA LEU A 80 -11.55 -12.06 10.65
C LEU A 80 -12.60 -12.41 11.71
N LYS A 81 -13.88 -12.48 11.31
CA LYS A 81 -14.95 -12.94 12.21
C LYS A 81 -14.97 -14.46 12.28
N LYS A 82 -15.12 -15.00 13.50
CA LYS A 82 -15.46 -16.42 13.68
C LYS A 82 -16.80 -16.65 12.99
N ARG A 83 -16.87 -17.67 12.15
CA ARG A 83 -18.13 -18.11 11.58
C ARG A 83 -19.01 -18.64 12.71
N LEU A 84 -20.14 -17.97 12.94
CA LEU A 84 -21.22 -18.46 13.79
C LEU A 84 -22.08 -19.35 12.89
N ASP A 85 -21.82 -20.64 12.94
CA ASP A 85 -22.73 -21.68 12.46
C ASP A 85 -23.75 -21.97 13.56
#